data_AF-A0A7V1L2X4-F1
#
_entry.id   AF-A0A7V1L2X4-F1
#
_cell.length_a   1.000
_cell.length_b   1.000
_cell.length_c   1.000
_cell.angle_alpha   90.00
_cell.angle_beta   90.00
_cell.angle_gamma   90.00
#
_symmetry.space_group_name_H-M   'P 1'
#
loop_
_entity.id
_entity.type
_entity.pdbx_description
1 polymer ?
#
loop_
_entity_poly.entity_id
_entity_poly.type
_entity_poly.pdbx_seq_one_letter_code
_entity_poly.pdbx_strand_id
1 'polypeptide(L)'
;MKKRNFWKALYTKLGLDRLNYLLPAHAQSLPYMLGGLTFTTFMILFASGIYLAQFYNPNQLSSYQSVMYLITSAPFGNFVRSVHYWASNAVFVLIIAHMTRVFISGSYKRPREFTWLLGLALFVLTVLFLFMGTILALGQEGIEALEHSSEIGVILGPLGLWFTSGFSASLPLVGRIYVEHMVILPLAFVAIVIVHFYLMHVHNLSPKVDKDAEVGYANNEDTVPFIDHVKRLAGWSFILIAIIAVLALLFPEALGHAGAAGVPLHEVKPRWMFLWLFGMEDVFGIKALVWAPFVLLTLLAIVPFIDRSKYLSWRRRPWMMVYAGVITLIIIAFSLQAVFASSTMKRPPTAMRLPFYEQFLPGKIAYAHDLVFLSFTPTTVSPGGTVALKGDGLHKPGVYNLYLDGPQQKISIGSAIVPVGNDGFTMNVIIPLNVSGDMYTLEAQNVKQHVTYYAPLQLAVEPISMPVKARYPNATQYPIPSSEIPWIVGSIVISLGIGIGLLLIKDRRSTQRIPLQ
;
A
#
# COMPACT_ATOMS: atom_id res chain seq x y z
N MET A 1 -11.55 2.90 50.25
CA MET A 1 -10.40 3.84 50.24
C MET A 1 -9.08 3.27 49.68
N LYS A 2 -8.76 1.96 49.75
CA LYS A 2 -7.47 1.41 49.24
C LYS A 2 -7.27 1.43 47.71
N LYS A 3 -8.31 1.22 46.88
CA LYS A 3 -8.19 1.21 45.40
C LYS A 3 -7.76 2.56 44.80
N ARG A 4 -8.18 3.69 45.39
CA ARG A 4 -7.81 5.04 44.91
C ARG A 4 -6.32 5.34 45.12
N ASN A 5 -5.70 4.70 46.11
CA ASN A 5 -4.28 4.84 46.40
C ASN A 5 -3.41 3.99 45.47
N PHE A 6 -3.88 2.82 45.04
CA PHE A 6 -3.15 1.98 44.07
C PHE A 6 -3.03 2.66 42.71
N TRP A 7 -4.15 3.12 42.13
CA TRP A 7 -4.12 3.78 40.82
C TRP A 7 -3.33 5.09 40.85
N LYS A 8 -3.43 5.87 41.93
CA LYS A 8 -2.63 7.10 42.09
C LYS A 8 -1.15 6.78 42.23
N ALA A 9 -0.79 5.77 43.02
CA ALA A 9 0.60 5.33 43.17
C ALA A 9 1.17 4.80 41.85
N LEU A 10 0.40 4.02 41.09
CA LEU A 10 0.81 3.52 39.77
C LEU A 10 0.98 4.68 38.78
N TYR A 11 0.02 5.60 38.74
CA TYR A 11 0.04 6.78 37.88
C TYR A 11 1.29 7.63 38.12
N THR A 12 1.63 7.89 39.39
CA THR A 12 2.85 8.64 39.76
C THR A 12 4.14 7.82 39.54
N LYS A 13 4.16 6.52 39.90
CA LYS A 13 5.36 5.68 39.76
C LYS A 13 5.72 5.39 38.31
N LEU A 14 4.73 5.32 37.41
CA LEU A 14 4.94 5.21 35.96
C LEU A 14 5.23 6.56 35.29
N GLY A 15 5.22 7.67 36.05
CA GLY A 15 5.43 9.02 35.52
C GLY A 15 4.32 9.50 34.58
N LEU A 16 3.14 8.90 34.63
CA LEU A 16 2.01 9.24 33.74
C LEU A 16 1.40 10.60 34.07
N ASP A 17 1.69 11.14 35.27
CA ASP A 17 1.39 12.51 35.66
C ASP A 17 2.12 13.54 34.79
N ARG A 18 3.32 13.21 34.29
CA ARG A 18 4.11 14.07 33.41
C ARG A 18 3.54 14.16 32.00
N LEU A 19 2.67 13.22 31.60
CA LEU A 19 1.97 13.29 30.31
C LEU A 19 0.84 14.33 30.30
N ASN A 20 0.42 14.82 31.47
CA ASN A 20 -0.66 15.79 31.57
C ASN A 20 -0.16 17.24 31.47
N TYR A 21 0.63 17.54 30.43
CA TYR A 21 1.07 18.89 30.12
C TYR A 21 -0.09 19.73 29.57
N LEU A 22 0.08 21.05 29.60
CA LEU A 22 -0.94 22.01 29.18
C LEU A 22 -0.89 22.21 27.66
N LEU A 23 -2.07 22.16 27.03
CA LEU A 23 -2.27 22.47 25.62
C LEU A 23 -3.08 23.75 25.47
N PRO A 24 -2.88 24.53 24.41
CA PRO A 24 -3.77 25.64 24.06
C PRO A 24 -5.21 25.16 23.85
N ALA A 25 -6.22 25.94 24.27
CA ALA A 25 -7.63 25.57 24.20
C ALA A 25 -8.10 25.25 22.77
N HIS A 26 -7.57 25.93 21.75
CA HIS A 26 -7.92 25.64 20.35
C HIS A 26 -7.54 24.22 19.90
N ALA A 27 -6.61 23.54 20.59
CA ALA A 27 -6.23 22.15 20.32
C ALA A 27 -7.43 21.19 20.43
N GLN A 28 -8.46 21.58 21.18
CA GLN A 28 -9.69 20.81 21.35
C GLN A 28 -10.60 20.85 20.12
N SER A 29 -10.33 21.71 19.14
CA SER A 29 -11.13 21.80 17.92
C SER A 29 -10.84 20.65 16.96
N LEU A 30 -11.86 20.23 16.20
CA LEU A 30 -11.76 19.10 15.28
C LEU A 30 -10.60 19.19 14.27
N PRO A 31 -10.29 20.34 13.65
CA PRO A 31 -9.15 20.45 12.73
C PRO A 31 -7.80 20.15 13.39
N TYR A 32 -7.69 20.39 14.70
CA TYR A 32 -6.49 20.12 15.49
C TYR A 32 -6.41 18.67 15.97
N MET A 33 -7.53 17.94 15.96
CA MET A 33 -7.59 16.50 16.25
C MET A 33 -7.36 15.61 15.02
N LEU A 34 -7.30 16.14 13.79
CA LEU A 34 -7.14 15.34 12.56
C LEU A 34 -5.94 14.39 12.58
N GLY A 35 -4.79 14.82 13.13
CA GLY A 35 -3.62 13.95 13.25
C GLY A 35 -3.85 12.78 14.22
N GLY A 36 -4.51 13.05 15.35
CA GLY A 36 -4.91 12.01 16.31
C GLY A 36 -5.94 11.05 15.73
N LEU A 37 -6.93 11.55 14.98
CA LEU A 37 -7.92 10.70 14.30
C LEU A 37 -7.26 9.81 13.24
N THR A 38 -6.33 10.37 12.45
CA THR A 38 -5.53 9.60 11.48
C THR A 38 -4.78 8.46 12.17
N PHE A 39 -4.12 8.75 13.30
CA PHE A 39 -3.42 7.73 14.11
C PHE A 39 -4.39 6.66 14.64
N THR A 40 -5.55 7.05 15.17
CA THR A 40 -6.55 6.08 15.62
C THR A 40 -7.00 5.16 14.49
N THR A 41 -7.21 5.69 13.27
CA THR A 41 -7.59 4.85 12.13
C THR A 41 -6.47 3.91 11.69
N PHE A 42 -5.19 4.29 11.82
CA PHE A 42 -4.07 3.36 11.68
C PHE A 42 -4.11 2.22 12.70
N MET A 43 -4.52 2.49 13.95
CA MET A 43 -4.68 1.43 14.95
C MET A 43 -5.77 0.43 14.55
N ILE A 44 -6.85 0.90 13.92
CA ILE A 44 -7.88 0.02 13.34
C ILE A 44 -7.29 -0.82 12.22
N LEU A 45 -6.49 -0.23 11.32
CA LEU A 45 -5.82 -0.96 10.24
C LEU A 45 -4.88 -2.04 10.77
N PHE A 46 -4.07 -1.74 11.79
CA PHE A 46 -3.17 -2.73 12.38
C PHE A 46 -3.94 -3.86 13.05
N ALA A 47 -4.95 -3.55 13.86
CA ALA A 47 -5.76 -4.57 14.54
C ALA A 47 -6.51 -5.47 13.54
N SER A 48 -7.15 -4.88 12.53
CA SER A 48 -7.84 -5.64 11.49
C SER A 48 -6.87 -6.41 10.60
N GLY A 49 -5.72 -5.84 10.23
CA GLY A 49 -4.69 -6.50 9.43
C GLY A 49 -4.10 -7.73 10.12
N ILE A 50 -3.81 -7.65 11.43
CA ILE A 50 -3.35 -8.80 12.24
C ILE A 50 -4.38 -9.94 12.21
N TYR A 51 -5.67 -9.61 12.29
CA TYR A 51 -6.74 -10.60 12.19
C TYR A 51 -6.83 -11.20 10.77
N LEU A 52 -6.79 -10.38 9.71
CA LEU A 52 -6.86 -10.87 8.33
C LEU A 52 -5.67 -11.78 7.99
N ALA A 53 -4.49 -11.46 8.52
CA ALA A 53 -3.27 -12.23 8.32
C ALA A 53 -3.38 -13.69 8.80
N GLN A 54 -4.31 -14.03 9.71
CA GLN A 54 -4.51 -15.41 10.17
C GLN A 54 -5.11 -16.32 9.10
N PHE A 55 -5.72 -15.74 8.06
CA PHE A 55 -6.44 -16.46 7.00
C PHE A 55 -5.85 -16.24 5.61
N TYR A 56 -4.81 -15.41 5.49
CA TYR A 56 -4.23 -15.03 4.20
C TYR A 56 -3.06 -15.95 3.82
N ASN A 57 -3.05 -16.46 2.58
CA ASN A 57 -1.92 -17.19 2.03
C ASN A 57 -1.10 -16.27 1.09
N PRO A 58 0.15 -15.91 1.43
CA PRO A 58 0.98 -15.01 0.64
C PRO A 58 1.67 -15.68 -0.56
N ASN A 59 1.08 -16.74 -1.10
CA ASN A 59 1.48 -17.38 -2.36
C ASN A 59 0.57 -16.93 -3.50
N GLN A 60 1.17 -16.37 -4.56
CA GLN A 60 0.51 -15.79 -5.74
C GLN A 60 -0.60 -16.67 -6.35
N LEU A 61 -0.46 -18.01 -6.29
CA LEU A 61 -1.44 -18.95 -6.85
C LEU A 61 -2.68 -19.15 -5.96
N SER A 62 -2.54 -18.94 -4.65
CA SER A 62 -3.56 -19.22 -3.64
C SER A 62 -4.08 -17.98 -2.91
N SER A 63 -3.45 -16.82 -3.05
CA SER A 63 -3.85 -15.61 -2.31
C SER A 63 -5.29 -15.22 -2.58
N TYR A 64 -5.72 -15.21 -3.85
CA TYR A 64 -7.11 -14.89 -4.21
C TYR A 64 -8.11 -15.85 -3.53
N GLN A 65 -7.82 -17.16 -3.54
CA GLN A 65 -8.66 -18.17 -2.89
C GLN A 65 -8.69 -18.00 -1.36
N SER A 66 -7.56 -17.64 -0.75
CA SER A 66 -7.51 -17.35 0.70
C SER A 66 -8.36 -16.14 1.09
N VAL A 67 -8.40 -15.10 0.24
CA VAL A 67 -9.29 -13.94 0.44
C VAL A 67 -10.75 -14.34 0.22
N MET A 68 -11.04 -15.25 -0.72
CA MET A 68 -12.39 -15.78 -0.88
C MET A 68 -12.86 -16.55 0.35
N TYR A 69 -12.03 -17.45 0.88
CA TYR A 69 -12.30 -18.12 2.15
C TYR A 69 -12.56 -17.12 3.28
N LEU A 70 -11.75 -16.06 3.36
CA LEU A 70 -11.91 -15.01 4.36
C LEU A 70 -13.30 -14.36 4.27
N ILE A 71 -13.79 -14.09 3.06
CA ILE A 71 -15.09 -13.46 2.85
C ILE A 71 -16.25 -14.44 3.09
N THR A 72 -16.12 -15.70 2.68
CA THR A 72 -17.24 -16.65 2.70
C THR A 72 -17.34 -17.50 3.96
N SER A 73 -16.22 -17.69 4.67
CA SER A 73 -16.11 -18.78 5.64
C SER A 73 -15.41 -18.39 6.95
N ALA A 74 -14.51 -17.41 6.96
CA ALA A 74 -13.86 -16.98 8.19
C ALA A 74 -14.86 -16.25 9.14
N PRO A 75 -14.83 -16.50 10.46
CA PRO A 75 -15.77 -15.89 11.40
C PRO A 75 -15.64 -14.36 11.46
N PHE A 76 -16.63 -13.60 10.98
CA PHE A 76 -16.56 -12.14 10.78
C PHE A 76 -15.58 -11.68 9.68
N GLY A 77 -15.03 -12.59 8.88
CA GLY A 77 -13.99 -12.24 7.92
C GLY A 77 -14.39 -11.17 6.90
N ASN A 78 -15.56 -11.30 6.26
CA ASN A 78 -16.07 -10.27 5.34
C ASN A 78 -16.21 -8.90 6.01
N PHE A 79 -16.73 -8.87 7.24
CA PHE A 79 -16.90 -7.62 7.99
C PHE A 79 -15.55 -6.99 8.34
N VAL A 80 -14.60 -7.75 8.89
CA VAL A 80 -13.27 -7.22 9.25
C VAL A 80 -12.49 -6.78 8.02
N ARG A 81 -12.60 -7.51 6.89
CA ARG A 81 -12.00 -7.09 5.62
C ARG A 81 -12.59 -5.77 5.13
N SER A 82 -13.91 -5.62 5.25
CA SER A 82 -14.59 -4.38 4.87
C SER A 82 -14.21 -3.24 5.82
N VAL A 83 -14.08 -3.47 7.13
CA VAL A 83 -13.55 -2.49 8.08
C VAL A 83 -12.12 -2.07 7.69
N HIS A 84 -11.25 -3.01 7.34
CA HIS A 84 -9.89 -2.71 6.90
C HIS A 84 -9.89 -1.84 5.63
N TYR A 85 -10.73 -2.19 4.65
CA TYR A 85 -10.93 -1.40 3.43
C TYR A 85 -11.42 0.02 3.74
N TRP A 86 -12.49 0.18 4.52
CA TRP A 86 -13.07 1.51 4.82
C TRP A 86 -12.15 2.34 5.73
N ALA A 87 -11.42 1.70 6.64
CA ALA A 87 -10.40 2.36 7.43
C ALA A 87 -9.24 2.88 6.56
N SER A 88 -8.85 2.16 5.51
CA SER A 88 -7.79 2.62 4.58
C SER A 88 -8.21 3.89 3.82
N ASN A 89 -9.48 3.94 3.38
CA ASN A 89 -10.08 5.13 2.77
C ASN A 89 -10.13 6.31 3.76
N ALA A 90 -10.57 6.05 4.98
CA ALA A 90 -10.64 7.05 6.03
C ALA A 90 -9.25 7.61 6.39
N VAL A 91 -8.21 6.78 6.50
CA VAL A 91 -6.82 7.23 6.72
C VAL A 91 -6.40 8.18 5.61
N PHE A 92 -6.63 7.82 4.35
CA PHE A 92 -6.19 8.65 3.22
C PHE A 92 -6.90 10.01 3.22
N VAL A 93 -8.20 10.04 3.51
CA VAL A 93 -8.92 11.32 3.64
C VAL A 93 -8.43 12.15 4.84
N LEU A 94 -8.24 11.51 5.99
CA LEU A 94 -7.80 12.21 7.20
C LEU A 94 -6.37 12.75 7.09
N ILE A 95 -5.46 12.03 6.45
CA ILE A 95 -4.08 12.51 6.26
C ILE A 95 -4.04 13.69 5.29
N ILE A 96 -4.80 13.65 4.19
CA ILE A 96 -4.92 14.79 3.26
C ILE A 96 -5.55 16.00 3.97
N ALA A 97 -6.61 15.80 4.74
CA ALA A 97 -7.22 16.87 5.54
C ALA A 97 -6.25 17.43 6.59
N HIS A 98 -5.48 16.57 7.26
CA HIS A 98 -4.49 16.96 8.25
C HIS A 98 -3.37 17.80 7.63
N MET A 99 -2.78 17.32 6.53
CA MET A 99 -1.73 18.04 5.79
C MET A 99 -2.24 19.36 5.23
N THR A 100 -3.44 19.37 4.66
CA THR A 100 -4.09 20.58 4.14
C THR A 100 -4.29 21.60 5.26
N ARG A 101 -4.80 21.18 6.43
CA ARG A 101 -4.93 22.06 7.58
C ARG A 101 -3.58 22.65 7.98
N VAL A 102 -2.54 21.82 8.13
CA VAL A 102 -1.18 22.24 8.49
C VAL A 102 -0.60 23.23 7.47
N PHE A 103 -0.89 23.01 6.18
CA PHE A 103 -0.44 23.90 5.12
C PHE A 103 -1.12 25.28 5.21
N ILE A 104 -2.46 25.29 5.29
CA ILE A 104 -3.27 26.52 5.34
C ILE A 104 -3.04 27.28 6.65
N SER A 105 -2.77 26.60 7.76
CA SER A 105 -2.42 27.24 9.03
C SER A 105 -0.95 27.67 9.12
N GLY A 106 -0.09 27.20 8.20
CA GLY A 106 1.34 27.50 8.24
C GLY A 106 2.03 26.85 9.44
N SER A 107 1.45 25.77 10.00
CA SER A 107 1.97 25.10 11.20
C SER A 107 3.30 24.38 10.95
N TYR A 108 3.74 24.24 9.70
CA TYR A 108 5.04 23.70 9.31
C TYR A 108 6.20 24.69 9.50
N LYS A 109 5.91 25.99 9.73
CA LYS A 109 6.94 27.03 9.89
C LYS A 109 7.75 26.81 11.17
N ARG A 110 8.92 27.46 11.21
CA ARG A 110 9.88 27.40 12.31
C ARG A 110 9.23 27.36 13.70
N PRO A 111 9.65 26.45 14.61
CA PRO A 111 10.70 25.43 14.48
C PRO A 111 10.20 24.05 13.99
N ARG A 112 9.06 23.97 13.29
CA ARG A 112 8.36 22.71 12.97
C ARG A 112 8.64 22.19 11.56
N GLU A 113 9.72 22.63 10.92
CA GLU A 113 10.10 22.20 9.57
C GLU A 113 10.34 20.69 9.51
N PHE A 114 11.05 20.14 10.50
CA PHE A 114 11.28 18.69 10.58
C PHE A 114 10.02 17.90 10.90
N THR A 115 9.10 18.45 11.70
CA THR A 115 7.79 17.83 11.94
C THR A 115 7.02 17.66 10.63
N TRP A 116 7.07 18.66 9.74
CA TRP A 116 6.49 18.58 8.39
C TRP A 116 7.16 17.51 7.52
N LEU A 117 8.49 17.45 7.49
CA LEU A 117 9.21 16.44 6.72
C LEU A 117 8.93 15.01 7.20
N LEU A 118 8.83 14.79 8.51
CA LEU A 118 8.40 13.50 9.06
C LEU A 118 6.93 13.20 8.71
N GLY A 119 6.07 14.22 8.70
CA GLY A 119 4.69 14.09 8.20
C GLY A 119 4.63 13.66 6.74
N LEU A 120 5.52 14.19 5.89
CA LEU A 120 5.65 13.74 4.49
C LEU A 120 6.17 12.31 4.40
N ALA A 121 7.13 11.91 5.25
CA ALA A 121 7.58 10.52 5.30
C ALA A 121 6.44 9.57 5.71
N LEU A 122 5.60 9.96 6.69
CA LEU A 122 4.39 9.20 7.06
C LEU A 122 3.36 9.16 5.92
N PHE A 123 3.22 10.24 5.15
CA PHE A 123 2.38 10.25 3.95
C PHE A 123 2.89 9.26 2.89
N VAL A 124 4.21 9.21 2.65
CA VAL A 124 4.82 8.21 1.75
C VAL A 124 4.54 6.80 2.25
N LEU A 125 4.74 6.52 3.54
CA LEU A 125 4.40 5.21 4.10
C LEU A 125 2.91 4.87 3.92
N THR A 126 2.01 5.84 4.08
CA THR A 126 0.57 5.66 3.86
C THR A 126 0.27 5.25 2.42
N VAL A 127 0.89 5.91 1.44
CA VAL A 127 0.75 5.56 0.02
C VAL A 127 1.29 4.16 -0.25
N LEU A 128 2.44 3.79 0.34
CA LEU A 128 3.00 2.43 0.22
C LEU A 128 2.10 1.37 0.85
N PHE A 129 1.50 1.64 2.01
CA PHE A 129 0.52 0.74 2.62
C PHE A 129 -0.68 0.51 1.70
N LEU A 130 -1.24 1.57 1.13
CA LEU A 130 -2.36 1.47 0.20
C LEU A 130 -1.99 0.66 -1.05
N PHE A 131 -0.84 0.95 -1.65
CA PHE A 131 -0.37 0.28 -2.87
C PHE A 131 -0.13 -1.21 -2.64
N MET A 132 0.65 -1.57 -1.61
CA MET A 132 0.95 -2.95 -1.29
C MET A 132 -0.31 -3.72 -0.82
N GLY A 133 -1.21 -3.07 -0.08
CA GLY A 133 -2.47 -3.67 0.33
C GLY A 133 -3.37 -4.05 -0.85
N THR A 134 -3.40 -3.21 -1.91
CA THR A 134 -4.11 -3.53 -3.16
C THR A 134 -3.55 -4.77 -3.84
N ILE A 135 -2.21 -4.91 -3.88
CA ILE A 135 -1.54 -6.09 -4.46
C ILE A 135 -1.98 -7.36 -3.75
N LEU A 136 -2.06 -7.36 -2.41
CA LEU A 136 -2.35 -8.57 -1.64
C LEU A 136 -3.73 -9.18 -1.92
N ALA A 137 -4.70 -8.42 -2.44
CA ALA A 137 -6.00 -8.97 -2.82
C ALA A 137 -5.91 -9.91 -4.04
N LEU A 138 -4.92 -9.72 -4.94
CA LEU A 138 -4.72 -10.43 -6.21
C LEU A 138 -6.01 -10.64 -7.05
N GLY A 139 -6.99 -9.76 -6.93
CA GLY A 139 -7.96 -9.53 -8.01
C GLY A 139 -7.27 -8.86 -9.19
N GLN A 140 -8.02 -8.59 -10.27
CA GLN A 140 -7.45 -7.95 -11.46
C GLN A 140 -6.68 -6.64 -11.14
N GLU A 141 -7.24 -5.75 -10.30
CA GLU A 141 -6.55 -4.54 -9.82
C GLU A 141 -5.20 -4.85 -9.13
N GLY A 142 -5.17 -5.89 -8.29
CA GLY A 142 -3.98 -6.28 -7.54
C GLY A 142 -2.88 -6.87 -8.42
N ILE A 143 -3.23 -7.60 -9.48
CA ILE A 143 -2.27 -8.11 -10.46
C ILE A 143 -1.68 -6.95 -11.27
N GLU A 144 -2.49 -6.00 -11.73
CA GLU A 144 -1.98 -4.81 -12.44
C GLU A 144 -1.04 -3.99 -11.54
N ALA A 145 -1.40 -3.82 -10.26
CA ALA A 145 -0.53 -3.16 -9.29
C ALA A 145 0.80 -3.94 -9.06
N LEU A 146 0.77 -5.28 -9.08
CA LEU A 146 1.97 -6.12 -8.96
C LEU A 146 2.90 -5.96 -10.18
N GLU A 147 2.33 -5.89 -11.38
CA GLU A 147 3.07 -5.62 -12.62
C GLU A 147 3.72 -4.24 -12.57
N HIS A 148 2.97 -3.19 -12.21
CA HIS A 148 3.52 -1.85 -12.01
C HIS A 148 4.62 -1.79 -10.94
N SER A 149 4.51 -2.56 -9.85
CA SER A 149 5.58 -2.67 -8.84
C SER A 149 6.89 -3.17 -9.47
N SER A 150 6.80 -4.20 -10.31
CA SER A 150 7.96 -4.75 -11.03
C SER A 150 8.51 -3.77 -12.05
N GLU A 151 7.65 -3.08 -12.80
CA GLU A 151 8.04 -2.06 -13.79
C GLU A 151 8.77 -0.88 -13.14
N ILE A 152 8.25 -0.39 -12.01
CA ILE A 152 8.91 0.63 -11.18
C ILE A 152 10.28 0.11 -10.71
N GLY A 153 10.35 -1.14 -10.25
CA GLY A 153 11.60 -1.79 -9.87
C GLY A 153 12.66 -1.78 -10.99
N VAL A 154 12.25 -2.10 -12.22
CA VAL A 154 13.14 -2.07 -13.39
C VAL A 154 13.60 -0.64 -13.71
N ILE A 155 12.70 0.36 -13.66
CA ILE A 155 13.02 1.77 -13.92
C ILE A 155 14.05 2.30 -12.92
N LEU A 156 13.98 1.86 -11.66
CA LEU A 156 14.91 2.25 -10.59
C LEU A 156 16.27 1.51 -10.66
N GLY A 157 16.42 0.51 -11.53
CA GLY A 157 17.66 -0.23 -11.72
C GLY A 157 18.11 -0.96 -10.44
N PRO A 158 19.39 -0.89 -10.04
CA PRO A 158 19.88 -1.58 -8.84
C PRO A 158 19.13 -1.22 -7.55
N LEU A 159 18.63 0.01 -7.44
CA LEU A 159 17.83 0.45 -6.28
C LEU A 159 16.44 -0.19 -6.25
N GLY A 160 15.93 -0.62 -7.40
CA GLY A 160 14.62 -1.24 -7.55
C GLY A 160 14.64 -2.76 -7.58
N LEU A 161 15.81 -3.41 -7.60
CA LEU A 161 15.93 -4.87 -7.62
C LEU A 161 15.08 -5.52 -6.51
N TRP A 162 15.09 -4.91 -5.32
CA TRP A 162 14.27 -5.33 -4.18
C TRP A 162 12.77 -5.43 -4.49
N PHE A 163 12.22 -4.67 -5.43
CA PHE A 163 10.80 -4.72 -5.78
C PHE A 163 10.49 -5.58 -7.01
N THR A 164 11.48 -6.31 -7.52
CA THR A 164 11.32 -7.21 -8.65
C THR A 164 11.29 -8.67 -8.23
N SER A 165 10.76 -9.55 -9.09
CA SER A 165 10.83 -11.00 -8.93
C SER A 165 12.27 -11.53 -8.96
N GLY A 166 13.21 -10.82 -9.59
CA GLY A 166 14.61 -11.22 -9.71
C GLY A 166 15.44 -11.16 -8.42
N PHE A 167 14.91 -10.54 -7.34
CA PHE A 167 15.63 -10.43 -6.07
C PHE A 167 15.80 -11.78 -5.35
N SER A 168 14.81 -12.66 -5.45
CA SER A 168 14.81 -13.95 -4.75
C SER A 168 14.15 -15.02 -5.59
N ALA A 169 14.87 -16.13 -5.79
CA ALA A 169 14.32 -17.33 -6.43
C ALA A 169 13.48 -18.17 -5.47
N SER A 170 13.63 -17.99 -4.15
CA SER A 170 13.00 -18.84 -3.13
C SER A 170 11.66 -18.31 -2.62
N LEU A 171 11.47 -16.98 -2.58
CA LEU A 171 10.23 -16.36 -2.14
C LEU A 171 9.67 -15.44 -3.25
N PRO A 172 8.49 -15.76 -3.82
CA PRO A 172 7.87 -14.94 -4.85
C PRO A 172 7.62 -13.50 -4.40
N LEU A 173 7.52 -12.58 -5.36
CA LEU A 173 7.35 -11.14 -5.09
C LEU A 173 6.12 -10.84 -4.21
N VAL A 174 4.99 -11.53 -4.41
CA VAL A 174 3.79 -11.40 -3.56
C VAL A 174 4.11 -11.71 -2.09
N GLY A 175 4.87 -12.78 -1.84
CA GLY A 175 5.28 -13.16 -0.48
C GLY A 175 6.19 -12.12 0.17
N ARG A 176 7.05 -11.49 -0.63
CA ARG A 176 7.94 -10.41 -0.17
C ARG A 176 7.16 -9.12 0.13
N ILE A 177 6.23 -8.75 -0.74
CA ILE A 177 5.31 -7.61 -0.54
C ILE A 177 4.45 -7.82 0.71
N TYR A 178 4.01 -9.06 0.97
CA TYR A 178 3.30 -9.39 2.21
C TYR A 178 4.17 -9.11 3.46
N VAL A 179 5.44 -9.52 3.46
CA VAL A 179 6.38 -9.22 4.55
C VAL A 179 6.62 -7.70 4.66
N GLU A 180 6.74 -7.00 3.55
CA GLU A 180 6.91 -5.54 3.53
C GLU A 180 5.71 -4.83 4.17
N HIS A 181 4.50 -5.20 3.75
CA HIS A 181 3.25 -4.60 4.23
C HIS A 181 2.96 -4.92 5.70
N MET A 182 3.23 -6.15 6.15
CA MET A 182 2.87 -6.60 7.49
C MET A 182 3.94 -6.35 8.55
N VAL A 183 5.22 -6.21 8.15
CA VAL A 183 6.35 -6.11 9.10
C VAL A 183 7.16 -4.84 8.88
N ILE A 184 7.69 -4.64 7.67
CA ILE A 184 8.65 -3.56 7.42
C ILE A 184 7.98 -2.19 7.51
N LEU A 185 6.86 -1.99 6.80
CA LEU A 185 6.14 -0.71 6.82
C LEU A 185 5.57 -0.37 8.22
N PRO A 186 4.97 -1.31 8.99
CA PRO A 186 4.51 -1.01 10.34
C PRO A 186 5.64 -0.63 11.30
N LEU A 187 6.79 -1.30 11.22
CA LEU A 187 7.96 -0.92 12.04
C LEU A 187 8.49 0.47 11.68
N ALA A 188 8.62 0.78 10.39
CA ALA A 188 9.00 2.11 9.92
C ALA A 188 7.99 3.18 10.36
N PHE A 189 6.70 2.89 10.26
CA PHE A 189 5.64 3.78 10.71
C PHE A 189 5.74 4.08 12.22
N VAL A 190 5.90 3.05 13.05
CA VAL A 190 6.04 3.22 14.50
C VAL A 190 7.26 4.07 14.84
N ALA A 191 8.41 3.81 14.21
CA ALA A 191 9.61 4.60 14.44
C ALA A 191 9.40 6.08 14.09
N ILE A 192 8.84 6.38 12.91
CA ILE A 192 8.65 7.76 12.45
C ILE A 192 7.56 8.47 13.25
N VAL A 193 6.44 7.81 13.58
CA VAL A 193 5.34 8.44 14.32
C VAL A 193 5.74 8.80 15.75
N ILE A 194 6.60 7.99 16.40
CA ILE A 194 7.18 8.32 17.70
C ILE A 194 7.98 9.61 17.62
N VAL A 195 8.89 9.74 16.63
CA VAL A 195 9.69 10.96 16.45
C VAL A 195 8.78 12.15 16.08
N HIS A 196 7.76 11.92 15.25
CA HIS A 196 6.78 12.95 14.88
C HIS A 196 6.04 13.51 16.11
N PHE A 197 5.53 12.64 16.99
CA PHE A 197 4.89 13.05 18.24
C PHE A 197 5.86 13.67 19.24
N TYR A 198 7.10 13.17 19.31
CA TYR A 198 8.14 13.77 20.12
C TYR A 198 8.42 15.23 19.73
N LEU A 199 8.61 15.51 18.43
CA LEU A 199 8.82 16.89 17.97
C LEU A 199 7.61 17.79 18.20
N MET A 200 6.39 17.24 18.10
CA MET A 200 5.16 17.97 18.45
C MET A 200 5.12 18.35 19.93
N HIS A 201 5.59 17.47 20.81
CA HIS A 201 5.70 17.75 22.24
C HIS A 201 6.79 18.80 22.52
N VAL A 202 7.96 18.69 21.88
CA VAL A 202 9.09 19.62 22.07
C VAL A 202 8.78 21.02 21.54
N HIS A 203 8.17 21.14 20.36
CA HIS A 203 7.94 22.43 19.70
C HIS A 203 6.57 23.06 20.00
N ASN A 204 5.75 22.39 20.82
CA ASN A 204 4.36 22.74 21.10
C ASN A 204 3.49 22.87 19.83
N LEU A 205 2.18 22.97 20.03
CA LEU A 205 1.25 23.28 18.94
C LEU A 205 1.51 24.68 18.38
N SER A 206 1.25 24.85 17.08
CA SER A 206 1.30 26.17 16.46
C SER A 206 0.24 27.10 17.11
N PRO A 207 0.48 28.41 17.16
CA PRO A 207 -0.50 29.38 17.65
C PRO A 207 -1.83 29.27 16.90
N LYS A 208 -2.95 29.56 17.58
CA LYS A 208 -4.26 29.70 16.91
C LYS A 208 -4.15 30.69 15.76
N VAL A 209 -4.61 30.29 14.58
CA VAL A 209 -4.53 31.13 13.38
C VAL A 209 -5.62 32.19 13.44
N ASP A 210 -5.22 33.42 13.75
CA ASP A 210 -6.02 34.63 13.53
C ASP A 210 -5.51 35.41 12.29
N LYS A 211 -6.08 36.59 12.01
CA LYS A 211 -5.72 37.41 10.84
C LYS A 211 -4.24 37.81 10.83
N ASP A 212 -3.68 38.07 12.01
CA ASP A 212 -2.40 38.71 12.16
C ASP A 212 -1.39 37.79 12.87
N ALA A 213 -1.72 36.52 13.14
CA ALA A 213 -0.89 35.56 13.85
C ALA A 213 0.48 35.39 13.18
N GLU A 214 1.55 35.43 13.97
CA GLU A 214 2.94 35.41 13.50
C GLU A 214 3.72 34.23 14.08
N VAL A 215 4.73 33.79 13.35
CA VAL A 215 5.68 32.77 13.80
C VAL A 215 6.42 33.27 15.06
N GLY A 216 6.60 32.42 16.06
CA GLY A 216 7.37 32.74 17.27
C GLY A 216 6.58 33.46 18.37
N TYR A 217 5.29 33.75 18.16
CA TYR A 217 4.43 34.36 19.17
C TYR A 217 3.30 33.42 19.57
N ALA A 218 3.08 33.24 20.86
CA ALA A 218 1.89 32.56 21.37
C ALA A 218 0.73 33.55 21.48
N ASN A 219 -0.48 33.06 21.24
CA ASN A 219 -1.68 33.80 21.59
C ASN A 219 -1.93 33.66 23.08
N ASN A 220 -2.41 34.73 23.72
CA ASN A 220 -2.87 34.68 25.12
C ASN A 220 -4.24 33.99 25.20
N GLU A 221 -4.26 32.67 25.01
CA GLU A 221 -5.45 31.83 25.12
C GLU A 221 -5.38 30.90 26.33
N ASP A 222 -6.54 30.49 26.83
CA ASP A 222 -6.64 29.54 27.92
C ASP A 222 -5.98 28.20 27.57
N THR A 223 -5.43 27.53 28.56
CA THR A 223 -4.85 26.20 28.41
C THR A 223 -5.72 25.12 29.03
N VAL A 224 -5.71 23.94 28.43
CA VAL A 224 -6.42 22.75 28.87
C VAL A 224 -5.44 21.60 29.09
N PRO A 225 -5.67 20.72 30.08
CA PRO A 225 -4.83 19.55 30.28
C PRO A 225 -4.86 18.58 29.08
N PHE A 226 -3.70 17.99 28.75
CA PHE A 226 -3.58 17.01 27.66
C PHE A 226 -4.58 15.85 27.79
N ILE A 227 -4.87 15.37 29.00
CA ILE A 227 -5.82 14.27 29.18
C ILE A 227 -7.23 14.62 28.70
N ASP A 228 -7.64 15.89 28.80
CA ASP A 228 -8.95 16.31 28.33
C ASP A 228 -9.01 16.36 26.80
N HIS A 229 -7.88 16.67 26.14
CA HIS A 229 -7.71 16.48 24.70
C HIS A 229 -7.87 15.02 24.30
N VAL A 230 -7.21 14.10 25.02
CA VAL A 230 -7.31 12.65 24.74
C VAL A 230 -8.75 12.16 24.91
N LYS A 231 -9.47 12.58 25.96
CA LYS A 231 -10.89 12.21 26.14
C LYS A 231 -11.75 12.70 24.97
N ARG A 232 -11.56 13.95 24.53
CA ARG A 232 -12.31 14.51 23.41
C ARG A 232 -11.98 13.81 22.10
N LEU A 233 -10.71 13.53 21.85
CA LEU A 233 -10.24 12.75 20.70
C LEU A 233 -10.82 11.33 20.71
N ALA A 234 -10.90 10.69 21.88
CA ALA A 234 -11.52 9.37 22.02
C ALA A 234 -13.01 9.40 21.64
N GLY A 235 -13.76 10.42 22.08
CA GLY A 235 -15.15 10.62 21.68
C GLY A 235 -15.34 10.72 20.16
N TRP A 236 -14.52 11.54 19.49
CA TRP A 236 -14.54 11.62 18.03
C TRP A 236 -14.07 10.34 17.34
N SER A 237 -13.12 9.62 17.95
CA SER A 237 -12.64 8.34 17.45
C SER A 237 -13.74 7.27 17.49
N PHE A 238 -14.56 7.22 18.53
CA PHE A 238 -15.70 6.29 18.60
C PHE A 238 -16.74 6.58 17.50
N ILE A 239 -17.02 7.86 17.23
CA ILE A 239 -17.90 8.25 16.13
C ILE A 239 -17.31 7.79 14.80
N LEU A 240 -16.02 8.02 14.57
CA LEU A 240 -15.32 7.60 13.35
C LEU A 240 -15.33 6.07 13.18
N ILE A 241 -15.06 5.31 14.24
CA ILE A 241 -15.13 3.84 14.25
C ILE A 241 -16.56 3.38 13.92
N ALA A 242 -17.57 4.01 14.50
CA ALA A 242 -18.97 3.68 14.21
C ALA A 242 -19.33 3.95 12.74
N ILE A 243 -18.87 5.06 12.17
CA ILE A 243 -19.05 5.36 10.73
C ILE A 243 -18.38 4.28 9.87
N ILE A 244 -17.12 3.94 10.15
CA ILE A 244 -16.39 2.89 9.41
C ILE A 244 -17.12 1.54 9.52
N ALA A 245 -17.60 1.18 10.70
CA ALA A 245 -18.34 -0.06 10.92
C ALA A 245 -19.68 -0.08 10.16
N VAL A 246 -20.42 1.04 10.16
CA VAL A 246 -21.67 1.17 9.38
C VAL A 246 -21.38 1.06 7.89
N LEU A 247 -20.34 1.72 7.38
CA LEU A 247 -19.94 1.60 5.98
C LEU A 247 -19.54 0.15 5.63
N ALA A 248 -18.81 -0.53 6.52
CA ALA A 248 -18.42 -1.92 6.33
C ALA A 248 -19.62 -2.89 6.32
N LEU A 249 -20.69 -2.59 7.05
CA LEU A 249 -21.92 -3.39 7.07
C LEU A 249 -22.82 -3.11 5.85
N LEU A 250 -22.99 -1.84 5.49
CA LEU A 250 -23.90 -1.42 4.42
C LEU A 250 -23.29 -1.57 3.02
N PHE A 251 -21.97 -1.38 2.91
CA PHE A 251 -21.21 -1.41 1.67
C PHE A 251 -19.96 -2.29 1.85
N PRO A 252 -20.12 -3.61 2.07
CA PRO A 252 -18.99 -4.51 2.19
C PRO A 252 -18.15 -4.47 0.91
N GLU A 253 -16.82 -4.55 1.07
CA GLU A 253 -15.92 -4.50 -0.08
C GLU A 253 -16.08 -5.76 -0.94
N ALA A 254 -16.46 -5.59 -2.20
CA ALA A 254 -16.53 -6.70 -3.13
C ALA A 254 -15.11 -7.20 -3.46
N LEU A 255 -14.92 -8.52 -3.54
CA LEU A 255 -13.74 -9.02 -4.24
C LEU A 255 -14.06 -8.98 -5.73
N GLY A 256 -13.28 -8.20 -6.49
CA GLY A 256 -13.36 -8.21 -7.96
C GLY A 256 -13.03 -9.60 -8.51
N HIS A 257 -13.08 -9.76 -9.83
CA HIS A 257 -12.75 -11.03 -10.46
C HIS A 257 -11.30 -11.45 -10.17
N ALA A 258 -11.08 -12.77 -10.13
CA ALA A 258 -9.74 -13.35 -10.06
C ALA A 258 -8.88 -12.73 -11.16
N GLY A 259 -7.73 -12.19 -10.78
CA GLY A 259 -6.81 -11.59 -11.73
C GLY A 259 -6.31 -12.66 -12.70
N ALA A 260 -6.34 -12.33 -13.99
CA ALA A 260 -5.80 -13.20 -15.03
C ALA A 260 -4.59 -12.51 -15.68
N ALA A 261 -3.43 -13.15 -15.59
CA ALA A 261 -2.21 -12.64 -16.23
C ALA A 261 -2.39 -12.58 -17.75
N GLY A 262 -2.03 -11.45 -18.37
CA GLY A 262 -2.12 -11.26 -19.83
C GLY A 262 -3.45 -10.71 -20.34
N VAL A 263 -4.41 -10.42 -19.46
CA VAL A 263 -5.47 -9.45 -19.78
C VAL A 263 -4.79 -8.07 -19.93
N PRO A 264 -5.10 -7.27 -20.97
CA PRO A 264 -4.47 -5.98 -21.16
C PRO A 264 -4.51 -5.12 -19.88
N LEU A 265 -3.33 -4.63 -19.48
CA LEU A 265 -3.20 -3.55 -18.50
C LEU A 265 -4.19 -2.44 -18.85
N HIS A 266 -4.82 -1.84 -17.84
CA HIS A 266 -5.79 -0.73 -17.98
C HIS A 266 -7.21 -1.13 -18.38
N GLU A 267 -7.54 -2.42 -18.34
CA GLU A 267 -8.95 -2.81 -18.29
C GLU A 267 -9.56 -2.36 -16.96
N VAL A 268 -8.84 -2.36 -15.83
CA VAL A 268 -9.35 -1.91 -14.52
C VAL A 268 -8.68 -0.60 -14.08
N LYS A 269 -9.50 0.41 -13.74
CA LYS A 269 -8.99 1.66 -13.16
C LYS A 269 -8.56 1.42 -11.71
N PRO A 270 -7.41 1.97 -11.26
CA PRO A 270 -7.00 1.83 -9.88
C PRO A 270 -7.91 2.62 -8.95
N ARG A 271 -7.82 2.33 -7.65
CA ARG A 271 -8.46 3.11 -6.59
C ARG A 271 -8.29 4.61 -6.77
N TRP A 272 -9.30 5.35 -6.31
CA TRP A 272 -9.41 6.80 -6.49
C TRP A 272 -8.19 7.60 -6.03
N MET A 273 -7.46 7.12 -5.02
CA MET A 273 -6.22 7.75 -4.52
C MET A 273 -5.09 7.77 -5.57
N PHE A 274 -5.11 6.85 -6.52
CA PHE A 274 -4.09 6.63 -7.55
C PHE A 274 -4.52 7.12 -8.94
N LEU A 275 -5.75 7.60 -9.12
CA LEU A 275 -6.27 8.03 -10.43
C LEU A 275 -5.42 9.11 -11.09
N TRP A 276 -4.86 10.05 -10.32
CA TRP A 276 -4.00 11.08 -10.87
C TRP A 276 -2.69 10.51 -11.45
N LEU A 277 -2.14 9.44 -10.83
CA LEU A 277 -0.96 8.75 -11.35
C LEU A 277 -1.29 7.98 -12.61
N PHE A 278 -2.44 7.28 -12.63
CA PHE A 278 -2.94 6.60 -13.82
C PHE A 278 -3.16 7.58 -14.98
N GLY A 279 -3.76 8.75 -14.71
CA GLY A 279 -3.95 9.79 -15.73
C GLY A 279 -2.62 10.34 -16.27
N MET A 280 -1.61 10.51 -15.41
CA MET A 280 -0.27 10.92 -15.84
C MET A 280 0.45 9.82 -16.61
N GLU A 281 0.28 8.56 -16.21
CA GLU A 281 0.81 7.40 -16.93
C GLU A 281 0.23 7.31 -18.35
N ASP A 282 -1.08 7.51 -18.51
CA ASP A 282 -1.74 7.51 -19.81
C ASP A 282 -1.16 8.58 -20.77
N VAL A 283 -0.79 9.75 -20.25
CA VAL A 283 -0.22 10.84 -21.06
C VAL A 283 1.29 10.70 -21.29
N PHE A 284 2.04 10.34 -20.25
CA PHE A 284 3.51 10.42 -20.24
C PHE A 284 4.21 9.06 -20.22
N GLY A 285 3.45 7.97 -20.19
CA GLY A 285 3.93 6.59 -20.08
C GLY A 285 4.36 6.18 -18.66
N ILE A 286 4.78 4.93 -18.51
CA ILE A 286 5.08 4.27 -17.23
C ILE A 286 6.08 5.03 -16.33
N LYS A 287 7.01 5.78 -16.92
CA LYS A 287 7.99 6.59 -16.15
C LYS A 287 7.31 7.62 -15.26
N ALA A 288 6.09 8.05 -15.58
CA ALA A 288 5.27 8.94 -14.76
C ALA A 288 5.02 8.41 -13.35
N LEU A 289 4.91 7.08 -13.19
CA LEU A 289 4.72 6.46 -11.88
C LEU A 289 5.91 6.71 -10.93
N VAL A 290 7.10 7.02 -11.45
CA VAL A 290 8.29 7.33 -10.64
C VAL A 290 8.49 8.83 -10.49
N TRP A 291 8.52 9.59 -11.60
CA TRP A 291 8.87 11.01 -11.51
C TRP A 291 7.73 11.86 -10.94
N ALA A 292 6.46 11.50 -11.15
CA ALA A 292 5.35 12.33 -10.69
C ALA A 292 5.20 12.36 -9.17
N PRO A 293 5.25 11.22 -8.43
CA PRO A 293 5.35 11.25 -6.98
C PRO A 293 6.58 12.00 -6.49
N PHE A 294 7.75 11.80 -7.14
CA PHE A 294 8.99 12.48 -6.76
C PHE A 294 8.87 14.01 -6.87
N VAL A 295 8.28 14.52 -7.95
CA VAL A 295 8.01 15.95 -8.15
C VAL A 295 7.03 16.45 -7.09
N LEU A 296 5.90 15.77 -6.87
CA LEU A 296 4.92 16.16 -5.85
C LEU A 296 5.54 16.22 -4.44
N LEU A 297 6.27 15.18 -4.05
CA LEU A 297 6.93 15.11 -2.74
C LEU A 297 8.00 16.20 -2.59
N THR A 298 8.76 16.49 -3.64
CA THR A 298 9.74 17.58 -3.64
C THR A 298 9.05 18.93 -3.46
N LEU A 299 7.98 19.19 -4.22
CA LEU A 299 7.17 20.40 -4.11
C LEU A 299 6.58 20.57 -2.71
N LEU A 300 6.17 19.50 -2.04
CA LEU A 300 5.69 19.55 -0.66
C LEU A 300 6.84 19.71 0.35
N ALA A 301 7.97 19.05 0.15
CA ALA A 301 9.12 19.09 1.06
C ALA A 301 9.77 20.48 1.12
N ILE A 302 9.79 21.21 0.01
CA ILE A 302 10.39 22.55 -0.05
C ILE A 302 9.52 23.64 0.61
N VAL A 303 8.25 23.35 0.91
CA VAL A 303 7.26 24.31 1.44
C VAL A 303 7.79 25.16 2.61
N PRO A 304 8.38 24.59 3.67
CA PRO A 304 8.87 25.37 4.80
C PRO A 304 10.00 26.34 4.43
N PHE A 305 10.73 26.06 3.35
CA PHE A 305 11.89 26.83 2.91
C PHE A 305 11.53 27.92 1.89
N ILE A 306 10.40 27.79 1.19
CA ILE A 306 9.91 28.81 0.25
C ILE A 306 8.95 29.81 0.91
N ASP A 307 8.19 29.39 1.93
CA ASP A 307 7.25 30.28 2.63
C ASP A 307 7.96 31.16 3.68
N ARG A 308 8.52 32.29 3.21
CA ARG A 308 9.23 33.27 4.04
C ARG A 308 8.33 34.28 4.76
N SER A 309 7.01 34.20 4.61
CA SER A 309 6.09 35.11 5.30
C SER A 309 6.18 34.94 6.82
N LYS A 310 6.16 36.03 7.58
CA LYS A 310 6.07 35.95 9.05
C LYS A 310 4.69 35.53 9.55
N TYR A 311 3.66 35.64 8.70
CA TYR A 311 2.28 35.38 9.08
C TYR A 311 1.90 33.91 8.91
N LEU A 312 1.05 33.42 9.81
CA LEU A 312 0.44 32.08 9.73
C LEU A 312 -0.84 32.09 8.90
N SER A 313 -1.58 33.21 8.90
CA SER A 313 -2.84 33.34 8.19
C SER A 313 -2.70 33.14 6.68
N TRP A 314 -3.54 32.29 6.10
CA TRP A 314 -3.58 32.04 4.64
C TRP A 314 -3.86 33.30 3.83
N ARG A 315 -4.66 34.24 4.36
CA ARG A 315 -4.98 35.53 3.71
C ARG A 315 -3.76 36.43 3.55
N ARG A 316 -2.77 36.26 4.42
CA ARG A 316 -1.48 36.97 4.39
C ARG A 316 -0.41 36.20 3.61
N ARG A 317 -0.78 35.06 3.00
CA ARG A 317 0.09 34.19 2.20
C ARG A 317 -0.59 33.79 0.88
N PRO A 318 -1.12 34.74 0.08
CA PRO A 318 -1.89 34.41 -1.12
C PRO A 318 -1.09 33.59 -2.14
N TRP A 319 0.21 33.88 -2.32
CA TRP A 319 1.08 33.11 -3.21
C TRP A 319 1.24 31.65 -2.81
N MET A 320 1.27 31.35 -1.50
CA MET A 320 1.29 29.96 -1.04
C MET A 320 -0.05 29.25 -1.29
N MET A 321 -1.17 29.99 -1.26
CA MET A 321 -2.48 29.42 -1.58
C MET A 321 -2.61 29.15 -3.07
N VAL A 322 -2.05 30.02 -3.93
CA VAL A 322 -1.93 29.77 -5.38
C VAL A 322 -1.06 28.55 -5.64
N TYR A 323 0.10 28.46 -4.97
CA TYR A 323 1.01 27.31 -5.07
C TYR A 323 0.31 25.98 -4.79
N ALA A 324 -0.37 25.86 -3.64
CA ALA A 324 -1.14 24.67 -3.31
C ALA A 324 -2.33 24.46 -4.25
N GLY A 325 -3.01 25.53 -4.64
CA GLY A 325 -4.13 25.49 -5.58
C GLY A 325 -3.73 24.89 -6.92
N VAL A 326 -2.59 25.29 -7.49
CA VAL A 326 -2.07 24.76 -8.75
C VAL A 326 -1.75 23.26 -8.63
N ILE A 327 -1.05 22.83 -7.58
CA ILE A 327 -0.75 21.41 -7.34
C ILE A 327 -2.05 20.59 -7.25
N THR A 328 -3.00 21.06 -6.46
CA THR A 328 -4.32 20.42 -6.30
C THR A 328 -5.08 20.34 -7.62
N LEU A 329 -5.10 21.42 -8.41
CA LEU A 329 -5.77 21.44 -9.70
C LEU A 329 -5.14 20.46 -10.70
N ILE A 330 -3.81 20.31 -10.70
CA ILE A 330 -3.12 19.31 -11.52
C ILE A 330 -3.54 17.90 -11.13
N ILE A 331 -3.53 17.57 -9.82
CA ILE A 331 -3.97 16.26 -9.32
C ILE A 331 -5.42 15.99 -9.72
N ILE A 332 -6.33 16.96 -9.52
CA ILE A 332 -7.73 16.84 -9.90
C ILE A 332 -7.88 16.67 -11.41
N ALA A 333 -7.16 17.44 -12.22
CA ALA A 333 -7.25 17.37 -13.68
C ALA A 333 -6.86 15.98 -14.20
N PHE A 334 -5.75 15.42 -13.74
CA PHE A 334 -5.34 14.07 -14.13
C PHE A 334 -6.25 12.97 -13.56
N SER A 335 -6.78 13.14 -12.34
CA SER A 335 -7.80 12.22 -11.80
C SER A 335 -9.07 12.24 -12.65
N LEU A 336 -9.57 13.43 -13.04
CA LEU A 336 -10.74 13.57 -13.90
C LEU A 336 -10.48 13.01 -15.30
N GLN A 337 -9.31 13.28 -15.87
CA GLN A 337 -8.89 12.65 -17.13
C GLN A 337 -8.95 11.13 -17.00
N ALA A 338 -8.37 10.54 -15.95
CA ALA A 338 -8.42 9.10 -15.72
C ALA A 338 -9.87 8.58 -15.59
N VAL A 339 -10.76 9.32 -14.93
CA VAL A 339 -12.19 8.97 -14.82
C VAL A 339 -12.87 8.96 -16.18
N PHE A 340 -12.62 9.95 -17.03
CA PHE A 340 -13.30 10.11 -18.33
C PHE A 340 -12.58 9.44 -19.50
N ALA A 341 -11.32 9.04 -19.33
CA ALA A 341 -10.59 8.26 -20.31
C ALA A 341 -11.33 6.93 -20.56
N SER A 342 -11.65 6.67 -21.83
CA SER A 342 -12.11 5.36 -22.27
C SER A 342 -10.99 4.34 -22.05
N SER A 343 -11.31 3.14 -21.55
CA SER A 343 -10.35 2.04 -21.29
C SER A 343 -9.59 1.56 -22.55
N THR A 344 -9.86 2.16 -23.71
CA THR A 344 -9.11 2.00 -24.95
C THR A 344 -7.82 2.82 -24.93
N MET A 345 -6.86 2.39 -24.12
CA MET A 345 -5.50 2.93 -24.22
C MET A 345 -4.90 2.60 -25.60
N LYS A 346 -4.30 3.59 -26.26
CA LYS A 346 -3.59 3.43 -27.54
C LYS A 346 -2.21 2.78 -27.32
N ARG A 347 -2.16 1.55 -26.83
CA ARG A 347 -0.99 0.70 -27.13
C ARG A 347 -1.30 -0.07 -28.42
N PRO A 348 -0.41 -0.07 -29.43
CA PRO A 348 -0.59 -0.95 -30.58
C PRO A 348 -0.75 -2.40 -30.09
N PRO A 349 -1.53 -3.26 -30.80
CA PRO A 349 -1.74 -4.66 -30.42
C PRO A 349 -0.44 -5.49 -30.42
N THR A 350 0.65 -4.90 -30.88
CA THR A 350 2.00 -5.23 -30.40
C THR A 350 2.15 -4.71 -28.98
N ALA A 351 1.30 -5.19 -28.06
CA ALA A 351 1.58 -5.08 -26.66
C ALA A 351 2.98 -5.67 -26.53
N MET A 352 3.92 -4.82 -26.12
CA MET A 352 5.07 -5.27 -25.38
C MET A 352 4.45 -6.13 -24.28
N ARG A 353 4.31 -7.44 -24.55
CA ARG A 353 4.13 -8.47 -23.54
C ARG A 353 5.30 -8.18 -22.64
N LEU A 354 5.06 -7.41 -21.58
CA LEU A 354 6.11 -7.20 -20.64
C LEU A 354 6.51 -8.59 -20.22
N PRO A 355 7.81 -8.88 -20.14
CA PRO A 355 8.27 -10.23 -20.04
C PRO A 355 7.88 -10.88 -18.71
N PHE A 356 6.93 -10.37 -17.94
CA PHE A 356 6.50 -11.01 -16.71
C PHE A 356 5.91 -12.41 -16.96
N TYR A 357 5.24 -12.67 -18.09
CA TYR A 357 4.78 -14.02 -18.47
C TYR A 357 5.79 -14.77 -19.37
N GLU A 358 6.59 -14.06 -20.18
CA GLU A 358 7.64 -14.67 -21.03
C GLU A 358 9.03 -14.79 -20.37
N GLN A 359 9.28 -14.21 -19.19
CA GLN A 359 10.48 -14.46 -18.36
C GLN A 359 10.33 -15.73 -17.53
N PHE A 360 9.10 -16.25 -17.42
CA PHE A 360 8.84 -17.63 -17.06
C PHE A 360 8.85 -18.57 -18.27
N LEU A 361 9.02 -18.05 -19.50
CA LEU A 361 9.52 -18.86 -20.61
C LEU A 361 11.05 -18.82 -20.56
N PRO A 362 11.70 -19.98 -20.42
CA PRO A 362 13.14 -20.05 -20.31
C PRO A 362 13.79 -19.69 -21.65
N GLY A 363 14.33 -18.47 -21.77
CA GLY A 363 15.08 -18.04 -22.95
C GLY A 363 15.26 -16.54 -23.21
N LYS A 364 14.80 -15.62 -22.33
CA LYS A 364 14.96 -14.16 -22.56
C LYS A 364 15.39 -13.34 -21.33
N ILE A 365 16.14 -13.92 -20.40
CA ILE A 365 16.88 -13.16 -19.37
C ILE A 365 18.37 -13.24 -19.70
N ALA A 366 18.90 -12.23 -20.38
CA ALA A 366 20.30 -12.19 -20.82
C ALA A 366 21.31 -11.80 -19.72
N TYR A 367 20.97 -11.94 -18.43
CA TYR A 367 21.87 -11.53 -17.33
C TYR A 367 22.01 -12.54 -16.19
N ALA A 368 21.73 -13.82 -16.43
CA ALA A 368 21.94 -14.88 -15.43
C ALA A 368 22.59 -16.15 -16.02
N HIS A 369 23.57 -16.00 -16.92
CA HIS A 369 24.28 -17.13 -17.52
C HIS A 369 25.10 -17.99 -16.53
N ASP A 370 25.18 -17.61 -15.25
CA ASP A 370 25.92 -18.32 -14.19
C ASP A 370 25.03 -18.86 -13.05
N LEU A 371 23.71 -18.72 -13.15
CA LEU A 371 22.77 -19.25 -12.14
C LEU A 371 22.08 -20.49 -12.66
N VAL A 372 22.18 -21.60 -11.92
CA VAL A 372 21.49 -22.85 -12.26
C VAL A 372 20.01 -22.70 -11.90
N PHE A 373 19.10 -22.96 -12.84
CA PHE A 373 17.66 -22.99 -12.54
C PHE A 373 16.91 -24.10 -13.29
N LEU A 374 15.90 -24.66 -12.62
CA LEU A 374 14.89 -25.53 -13.21
C LEU A 374 13.60 -24.74 -13.34
N SER A 375 12.95 -24.82 -14.50
CA SER A 375 11.72 -24.09 -14.84
C SER A 375 10.71 -25.01 -15.50
N PHE A 376 9.45 -24.62 -15.47
CA PHE A 376 8.34 -25.42 -15.98
C PHE A 376 7.23 -24.56 -16.59
N THR A 377 6.58 -25.08 -17.63
CA THR A 377 5.46 -24.42 -18.31
C THR A 377 4.39 -25.45 -18.69
N PRO A 378 3.12 -25.31 -18.26
CA PRO A 378 2.58 -24.26 -17.40
C PRO A 378 2.99 -24.42 -15.92
N THR A 379 2.88 -23.34 -15.13
CA THR A 379 3.23 -23.35 -13.69
C THR A 379 2.21 -24.04 -12.79
N THR A 380 1.06 -24.38 -13.35
CA THR A 380 -0.01 -25.14 -12.71
C THR A 380 -0.47 -26.19 -13.71
N VAL A 381 -0.48 -27.45 -13.28
CA VAL A 381 -0.87 -28.57 -14.14
C VAL A 381 -1.76 -29.52 -13.35
N SER A 382 -2.84 -29.98 -13.96
CA SER A 382 -3.68 -31.04 -13.39
C SER A 382 -2.93 -32.38 -13.43
N PRO A 383 -3.20 -33.31 -12.51
CA PRO A 383 -2.75 -34.70 -12.66
C PRO A 383 -3.13 -35.23 -14.06
N GLY A 384 -2.18 -35.84 -14.77
CA GLY A 384 -2.33 -36.25 -16.17
C GLY A 384 -1.99 -35.18 -17.21
N GLY A 385 -1.72 -33.93 -16.81
CA GLY A 385 -1.34 -32.85 -17.71
C GLY A 385 0.14 -32.90 -18.13
N THR A 386 0.46 -32.24 -19.24
CA THR A 386 1.84 -32.15 -19.76
C THR A 386 2.49 -30.84 -19.33
N VAL A 387 3.73 -30.94 -18.86
CA VAL A 387 4.59 -29.81 -18.48
C VAL A 387 5.86 -29.84 -19.32
N ALA A 388 6.19 -28.72 -19.94
CA ALA A 388 7.52 -28.48 -20.49
C ALA A 388 8.48 -28.12 -19.35
N LEU A 389 9.44 -29.00 -19.07
CA LEU A 389 10.53 -28.77 -18.12
C LEU A 389 11.75 -28.26 -18.87
N LYS A 390 12.39 -27.22 -18.34
CA LYS A 390 13.71 -26.78 -18.80
C LYS A 390 14.65 -26.56 -17.63
N GLY A 391 15.81 -27.20 -17.68
CA GLY A 391 16.96 -26.89 -16.85
C GLY A 391 17.95 -26.03 -17.63
N ASP A 392 18.41 -24.95 -17.03
CA ASP A 392 19.34 -23.98 -17.64
C ASP A 392 20.47 -23.66 -16.66
N GLY A 393 21.66 -23.32 -17.17
CA GLY A 393 22.83 -23.06 -16.34
C GLY A 393 23.32 -24.26 -15.50
N LEU A 394 23.11 -25.51 -15.94
CA LEU A 394 23.50 -26.71 -15.20
C LEU A 394 25.03 -26.94 -15.19
N HIS A 395 25.75 -26.33 -16.14
CA HIS A 395 27.23 -26.33 -16.31
C HIS A 395 27.94 -27.70 -16.32
N LYS A 396 27.19 -28.80 -16.21
CA LYS A 396 27.70 -30.17 -16.11
C LYS A 396 26.94 -31.06 -17.10
N PRO A 397 27.59 -31.55 -18.17
CA PRO A 397 26.96 -32.47 -19.08
C PRO A 397 26.74 -33.84 -18.39
N GLY A 398 25.63 -34.50 -18.72
CA GLY A 398 25.31 -35.78 -18.11
C GLY A 398 23.82 -36.10 -18.12
N VAL A 399 23.49 -37.23 -17.49
CA VAL A 399 22.11 -37.67 -17.29
C VAL A 399 21.65 -37.15 -15.93
N TYR A 400 20.48 -36.51 -15.93
CA TYR A 400 19.81 -36.00 -14.75
C TYR A 400 18.55 -36.81 -14.50
N ASN A 401 18.45 -37.46 -13.35
CA ASN A 401 17.20 -38.09 -12.89
C ASN A 401 16.31 -37.01 -12.28
N LEU A 402 15.04 -37.00 -12.70
CA LEU A 402 14.06 -36.01 -12.28
C LEU A 402 13.05 -36.63 -11.32
N TYR A 403 12.84 -35.98 -10.18
CA TYR A 403 11.90 -36.40 -9.16
C TYR A 403 10.94 -35.26 -8.80
N LEU A 404 9.71 -35.60 -8.43
CA LEU A 404 8.80 -34.72 -7.71
C LEU A 404 8.80 -35.14 -6.24
N ASP A 405 9.36 -34.31 -5.38
CA ASP A 405 9.38 -34.53 -3.94
C ASP A 405 8.22 -33.80 -3.29
N GLY A 406 7.17 -34.53 -2.95
CA GLY A 406 5.96 -33.99 -2.33
C GLY A 406 5.80 -34.41 -0.87
N PRO A 407 4.79 -33.90 -0.16
CA PRO A 407 4.63 -34.11 1.28
C PRO A 407 4.40 -35.57 1.70
N GLN A 408 3.90 -36.40 0.78
CA GLN A 408 3.58 -37.82 1.06
C GLN A 408 4.43 -38.82 0.29
N GLN A 409 5.04 -38.43 -0.83
CA GLN A 409 5.79 -39.34 -1.70
C GLN A 409 6.75 -38.60 -2.63
N LYS A 410 7.89 -39.25 -2.91
CA LYS A 410 8.84 -38.85 -3.94
C LYS A 410 8.63 -39.69 -5.20
N ILE A 411 8.38 -39.04 -6.32
CA ILE A 411 7.93 -39.68 -7.57
C ILE A 411 8.97 -39.44 -8.67
N SER A 412 9.46 -40.50 -9.30
CA SER A 412 10.34 -40.38 -10.48
C SER A 412 9.51 -39.99 -11.70
N ILE A 413 9.89 -38.91 -12.38
CA ILE A 413 9.15 -38.38 -13.55
C ILE A 413 9.93 -38.49 -14.86
N GLY A 414 11.17 -38.99 -14.81
CA GLY A 414 11.97 -39.30 -16.00
C GLY A 414 13.43 -38.92 -15.84
N SER A 415 14.16 -38.91 -16.95
CA SER A 415 15.56 -38.50 -16.99
C SER A 415 15.82 -37.59 -18.17
N ALA A 416 16.54 -36.49 -17.95
CA ALA A 416 16.96 -35.55 -18.98
C ALA A 416 18.45 -35.71 -19.29
N ILE A 417 18.84 -35.44 -20.54
CA ILE A 417 20.24 -35.48 -20.99
C ILE A 417 20.67 -34.06 -21.30
N VAL A 418 21.77 -33.63 -20.68
CA VAL A 418 22.46 -32.38 -21.01
C VAL A 418 23.66 -32.74 -21.91
N PRO A 419 23.63 -32.40 -23.22
CA PRO A 419 24.72 -32.68 -24.14
C PRO A 419 26.02 -31.96 -23.76
N VAL A 420 27.16 -32.53 -24.14
CA VAL A 420 28.47 -31.89 -23.97
C VAL A 420 28.52 -30.61 -24.81
N GLY A 421 28.82 -29.47 -24.18
CA GLY A 421 28.84 -28.15 -24.82
C GLY A 421 27.51 -27.38 -24.72
N ASN A 422 26.47 -27.97 -24.12
CA ASN A 422 25.23 -27.29 -23.77
C ASN A 422 25.16 -27.07 -22.24
N ASP A 423 24.43 -26.05 -21.82
CA ASP A 423 24.24 -25.66 -20.41
C ASP A 423 22.88 -26.07 -19.85
N GLY A 424 22.03 -26.73 -20.65
CA GLY A 424 20.67 -27.07 -20.24
C GLY A 424 20.02 -28.24 -20.99
N PHE A 425 18.76 -28.50 -20.62
CA PHE A 425 17.86 -29.44 -21.29
C PHE A 425 16.45 -28.86 -21.40
N THR A 426 15.68 -29.30 -22.39
CA THR A 426 14.23 -29.07 -22.47
C THR A 426 13.53 -30.39 -22.74
N MET A 427 12.49 -30.73 -21.98
CA MET A 427 11.67 -31.92 -22.22
C MET A 427 10.22 -31.71 -21.83
N ASN A 428 9.32 -32.50 -22.41
CA ASN A 428 7.94 -32.56 -21.97
C ASN A 428 7.75 -33.77 -21.05
N VAL A 429 7.12 -33.55 -19.90
CA VAL A 429 6.81 -34.57 -18.91
C VAL A 429 5.33 -34.60 -18.64
N ILE A 430 4.76 -35.80 -18.58
CA ILE A 430 3.36 -36.01 -18.20
C ILE A 430 3.32 -36.28 -16.70
N ILE A 431 2.57 -35.48 -15.96
CA ILE A 431 2.40 -35.69 -14.52
C ILE A 431 1.51 -36.92 -14.30
N PRO A 432 1.91 -37.89 -13.46
CA PRO A 432 1.09 -39.07 -13.21
C PRO A 432 -0.30 -38.71 -12.65
N LEU A 433 -1.31 -39.50 -13.01
CA LEU A 433 -2.70 -39.28 -12.56
C LEU A 433 -2.92 -39.54 -11.07
N ASN A 434 -2.01 -40.29 -10.43
CA ASN A 434 -2.09 -40.69 -9.03
C ASN A 434 -1.41 -39.70 -8.05
N VAL A 435 -1.07 -38.50 -8.52
CA VAL A 435 -0.44 -37.47 -7.70
C VAL A 435 -1.52 -36.55 -7.13
N SER A 436 -1.56 -36.41 -5.80
CA SER A 436 -2.47 -35.44 -5.16
C SER A 436 -2.05 -34.03 -5.52
N GLY A 437 -3.01 -33.13 -5.78
CA GLY A 437 -2.68 -31.73 -6.01
C GLY A 437 -2.19 -31.08 -4.73
N ASP A 438 -0.91 -30.74 -4.71
CA ASP A 438 -0.17 -30.18 -3.58
C ASP A 438 1.11 -29.48 -4.11
N MET A 439 1.90 -28.90 -3.22
CA MET A 439 3.24 -28.38 -3.52
C MET A 439 4.25 -29.53 -3.61
N TYR A 440 4.90 -29.67 -4.77
CA TYR A 440 6.00 -30.61 -4.99
C TYR A 440 7.28 -29.84 -5.25
N THR A 441 8.43 -30.39 -4.88
CA THR A 441 9.73 -29.86 -5.27
C THR A 441 10.26 -30.72 -6.40
N LEU A 442 10.43 -30.14 -7.59
CA LEU A 442 11.15 -30.76 -8.68
C LEU A 442 12.62 -30.85 -8.31
N GLU A 443 13.16 -32.06 -8.30
CA GLU A 443 14.54 -32.36 -8.00
C GLU A 443 15.21 -32.93 -9.26
N ALA A 444 16.33 -32.35 -9.69
CA ALA A 444 17.15 -32.88 -10.78
C ALA A 444 18.52 -33.32 -10.23
N GLN A 445 18.78 -34.62 -10.24
CA GLN A 445 19.99 -35.22 -9.70
C GLN A 445 20.92 -35.74 -10.82
N ASN A 446 22.15 -35.24 -10.88
CA ASN A 446 23.15 -35.73 -11.82
C ASN A 446 23.65 -37.12 -11.41
N VAL A 447 23.49 -38.11 -12.29
CA VAL A 447 23.77 -39.53 -12.01
C VAL A 447 25.25 -39.81 -11.71
N LYS A 448 26.17 -39.03 -12.29
CA LYS A 448 27.63 -39.28 -12.15
C LYS A 448 28.31 -38.39 -11.11
N GLN A 449 27.75 -37.23 -10.83
CA GLN A 449 28.42 -36.19 -10.04
C GLN A 449 27.75 -35.90 -8.69
N HIS A 450 26.64 -36.58 -8.37
CA HIS A 450 25.89 -36.41 -7.11
C HIS A 450 25.48 -34.96 -6.80
N VAL A 451 25.35 -34.12 -7.83
CA VAL A 451 24.85 -32.74 -7.70
C VAL A 451 23.34 -32.74 -7.90
N THR A 452 22.62 -32.10 -7.00
CA THR A 452 21.16 -32.03 -7.00
C THR A 452 20.67 -30.59 -7.05
N TYR A 453 19.70 -30.32 -7.93
CA TYR A 453 19.08 -29.02 -8.13
C TYR A 453 17.58 -29.10 -7.81
N TYR A 454 16.99 -27.99 -7.33
CA TYR A 454 15.62 -27.96 -6.82
C TYR A 454 14.82 -26.80 -7.43
N ALA A 455 13.53 -27.03 -7.74
CA ALA A 455 12.58 -25.97 -8.06
C ALA A 455 11.17 -26.31 -7.55
N PRO A 456 10.44 -25.36 -6.93
CA PRO A 456 9.08 -25.61 -6.45
C PRO A 456 8.09 -25.70 -7.63
N LEU A 457 7.26 -26.75 -7.67
CA LEU A 457 6.18 -27.01 -8.63
C LEU A 457 4.85 -27.20 -7.88
N GLN A 458 3.83 -26.39 -8.19
CA GLN A 458 2.48 -26.62 -7.68
C GLN A 458 1.68 -27.50 -8.65
N LEU A 459 1.23 -28.66 -8.18
CA LEU A 459 0.22 -29.45 -8.90
C LEU A 459 -1.17 -28.95 -8.52
N ALA A 460 -2.05 -28.81 -9.52
CA ALA A 460 -3.41 -28.32 -9.29
C ALA A 460 -4.14 -29.28 -8.35
N VAL A 461 -4.61 -28.77 -7.21
CA VAL A 461 -5.62 -29.45 -6.39
C VAL A 461 -6.80 -29.74 -7.31
N GLU A 462 -7.34 -30.98 -7.27
CA GLU A 462 -8.63 -31.25 -7.91
C GLU A 462 -9.54 -30.07 -7.60
N PRO A 463 -10.12 -29.42 -8.63
CA PRO A 463 -10.93 -28.26 -8.36
C PRO A 463 -12.01 -28.69 -7.37
N ILE A 464 -12.05 -28.07 -6.19
CA ILE A 464 -13.34 -27.81 -5.57
C ILE A 464 -14.11 -27.17 -6.71
N SER A 465 -15.07 -27.91 -7.26
CA SER A 465 -15.82 -27.54 -8.45
C SER A 465 -16.23 -26.09 -8.25
N MET A 466 -15.57 -25.15 -8.95
CA MET A 466 -15.93 -23.76 -8.83
C MET A 466 -17.33 -23.67 -9.41
N PRO A 467 -18.36 -23.36 -8.62
CA PRO A 467 -19.60 -22.95 -9.23
C PRO A 467 -19.24 -21.60 -9.85
N VAL A 468 -19.39 -21.47 -11.17
CA VAL A 468 -19.14 -20.28 -12.01
C VAL A 468 -17.86 -20.41 -12.85
N LYS A 469 -18.06 -20.80 -14.11
CA LYS A 469 -17.21 -20.37 -15.24
C LYS A 469 -17.07 -18.83 -15.14
N ALA A 470 -15.86 -18.33 -14.96
CA ALA A 470 -15.58 -16.89 -15.07
C ALA A 470 -16.02 -16.40 -16.46
N ARG A 471 -17.17 -15.73 -16.52
CA ARG A 471 -17.53 -14.88 -17.67
C ARG A 471 -16.73 -13.60 -17.50
N TYR A 472 -15.67 -13.45 -18.30
CA TYR A 472 -15.03 -12.15 -18.46
C TYR A 472 -16.02 -11.23 -19.20
N PRO A 473 -16.45 -10.10 -18.60
CA PRO A 473 -17.16 -9.08 -19.35
C PRO A 473 -16.26 -8.51 -20.45
N ASN A 474 -16.85 -8.01 -21.53
CA ASN A 474 -16.09 -7.33 -22.59
C ASN A 474 -15.29 -6.15 -22.00
N ALA A 475 -14.06 -5.93 -22.48
CA ALA A 475 -13.03 -4.94 -22.05
C ALA A 475 -13.48 -3.46 -21.90
N THR A 476 -14.74 -3.15 -22.20
CA THR A 476 -15.35 -1.82 -22.11
C THR A 476 -16.14 -1.58 -20.81
N GLN A 477 -16.14 -2.52 -19.85
CA GLN A 477 -17.09 -2.54 -18.72
C GLN A 477 -16.49 -2.61 -17.30
N TYR A 478 -15.32 -2.07 -17.06
CA TYR A 478 -14.81 -1.91 -15.68
C TYR A 478 -14.93 -0.44 -15.23
N PRO A 479 -16.14 0.01 -14.85
CA PRO A 479 -16.32 1.32 -14.25
C PRO A 479 -15.64 1.36 -12.88
N ILE A 480 -15.20 2.56 -12.47
CA ILE A 480 -14.80 2.82 -11.08
C ILE A 480 -15.92 2.29 -10.17
N PRO A 481 -15.60 1.52 -9.12
CA PRO A 481 -16.63 1.01 -8.20
C PRO A 481 -17.49 2.16 -7.71
N SER A 482 -18.82 1.99 -7.71
CA SER A 482 -19.75 3.05 -7.30
C SER A 482 -19.52 3.50 -5.85
N SER A 483 -18.94 2.64 -5.02
CA SER A 483 -18.47 2.94 -3.66
C SER A 483 -17.33 3.97 -3.60
N GLU A 484 -16.59 4.17 -4.69
CA GLU A 484 -15.49 5.13 -4.78
C GLU A 484 -15.90 6.51 -5.30
N ILE A 485 -17.03 6.60 -6.01
CA ILE A 485 -17.55 7.87 -6.56
C ILE A 485 -17.73 8.95 -5.47
N PRO A 486 -18.30 8.66 -4.28
CA PRO A 486 -18.42 9.64 -3.20
C PRO A 486 -17.07 10.17 -2.70
N TRP A 487 -15.99 9.40 -2.81
CA TRP A 487 -14.65 9.84 -2.39
C TRP A 487 -13.93 10.64 -3.47
N ILE A 488 -14.16 10.34 -4.75
CA ILE A 488 -13.70 11.20 -5.84
C ILE A 488 -14.35 12.58 -5.71
N VAL A 489 -15.67 12.62 -5.49
CA VAL A 489 -16.39 13.87 -5.22
C VAL A 489 -15.94 14.50 -3.91
N GLY A 490 -15.80 13.69 -2.85
CA GLY A 490 -15.39 14.13 -1.51
C GLY A 490 -13.98 14.70 -1.48
N SER A 491 -13.03 14.13 -2.21
CA SER A 491 -11.66 14.62 -2.32
C SER A 491 -11.57 15.90 -3.16
N ILE A 492 -12.37 16.03 -4.22
CA ILE A 492 -12.56 17.30 -4.93
C ILE A 492 -13.14 18.36 -3.98
N VAL A 493 -14.16 18.02 -3.19
CA VAL A 493 -14.80 18.94 -2.21
C VAL A 493 -13.88 19.27 -1.03
N ILE A 494 -13.10 18.32 -0.51
CA ILE A 494 -12.11 18.55 0.56
C ILE A 494 -10.98 19.44 0.05
N SER A 495 -10.48 19.17 -1.15
CA SER A 495 -9.38 19.90 -1.76
C SER A 495 -9.78 21.31 -2.22
N LEU A 496 -11.06 21.54 -2.54
CA LEU A 496 -11.59 22.84 -2.96
C LEU A 496 -12.31 23.63 -1.85
N GLY A 497 -12.90 22.99 -0.83
CA GLY A 497 -13.91 23.63 0.03
C GLY A 497 -13.70 23.54 1.55
N ILE A 498 -13.20 22.42 2.08
CA ILE A 498 -13.28 22.18 3.53
C ILE A 498 -12.21 22.93 4.35
N GLY A 499 -11.04 23.18 3.76
CA GLY A 499 -10.00 24.02 4.38
C GLY A 499 -10.45 25.47 4.62
N ILE A 500 -11.35 25.98 3.78
CA ILE A 500 -11.91 27.33 3.92
C ILE A 500 -13.04 27.33 4.95
N GLY A 501 -13.97 26.37 4.89
CA GLY A 501 -15.12 26.29 5.82
C GLY A 501 -14.72 26.12 7.29
N LEU A 502 -13.72 25.28 7.58
CA LEU A 502 -13.27 25.02 8.96
C LEU A 502 -12.49 26.18 9.60
N LEU A 503 -11.97 27.12 8.80
CA LEU A 503 -11.27 28.31 9.27
C LEU A 503 -12.16 29.57 9.31
N LEU A 504 -13.41 29.47 8.84
CA LEU A 504 -14.36 30.58 8.78
C LEU A 504 -15.17 30.79 10.07
N ILE A 505 -14.81 30.15 11.19
CA ILE A 505 -15.31 30.57 12.51
C ILE A 505 -14.67 31.93 12.82
N LYS A 506 -15.38 32.97 12.38
CA LYS A 506 -15.07 34.39 12.55
C LYS A 506 -15.05 34.72 14.03
N ASP A 507 -13.87 34.92 14.60
CA ASP A 507 -13.74 35.43 15.96
C ASP A 507 -13.13 36.85 15.94
N ARG A 508 -13.88 37.81 16.47
CA ARG A 508 -13.56 39.26 16.49
C ARG A 508 -12.97 39.67 17.83
N ARG A 509 -11.91 39.01 18.31
CA ARG A 509 -11.22 39.45 19.53
C ARG A 509 -9.71 39.52 19.32
N SER A 510 -9.15 40.72 19.49
CA SER A 510 -7.71 40.94 19.53
C SER A 510 -7.15 40.33 20.81
N THR A 511 -6.47 39.20 20.69
CA THR A 511 -5.73 38.60 21.80
C THR A 511 -4.37 39.29 21.91
N GLN A 512 -3.95 39.62 23.14
CA GLN A 512 -2.59 40.07 23.40
C GLN A 512 -1.60 38.94 23.07
N ARG A 513 -0.40 39.30 22.58
CA ARG A 513 0.62 38.34 22.12
C ARG A 513 1.78 38.29 23.08
N ILE A 514 2.28 37.08 23.33
CA ILE A 514 3.42 36.85 24.20
C ILE A 514 4.50 36.17 23.36
N PRO A 515 5.76 36.65 23.36
CA PRO A 515 6.86 35.97 22.67
C PRO A 515 7.05 34.56 23.26
N LEU A 516 7.24 33.57 22.39
CA LEU A 516 7.63 32.22 22.81
C LEU A 516 9.09 32.27 23.29
N GLN A 517 9.35 31.87 24.53
CA GLN A 517 10.70 31.66 25.07
C GLN A 517 11.36 30.41 24.50
#